data_AF-A0A8D8PFC4-F1
#
_entry.id   AF-A0A8D8PFC4-F1
#
_cell.length_a   1.000
_cell.length_b   1.000
_cell.length_c   1.000
_cell.angle_alpha   90.00
_cell.angle_beta   90.00
_cell.angle_gamma   90.00
#
_symmetry.space_group_name_H-M   'P 1'
#
loop_
_entity.id
_entity.type
_entity.pdbx_description
1 polymer ?
#
loop_
_entity_poly.entity_id
_entity_poly.type
_entity_poly.pdbx_seq_one_letter_code
_entity_poly.pdbx_strand_id
1 'polypeptide(L)'
;QHRSAHLKEFLARDICYFLCHTMVSSKALHVPVLNCLKRFLEKILPTCAEYFRPYLNFLTSSLLSVYDHNTSEKVTLKTIHVLRLIVVDHQALFGDAIGKLNHFPEDEAFKELRAALKQHKEQSLDKLTLAEDISRMIQLPSLKFEELTTMRSMLASRKDELRAICEELQASDGFSENCSQNALLRLINVLVNEIRTSSTDKHRIEALCCLGEIGPVDLSTMLLRSDAQQEIYKTSSTAEEAEEHLVQVMIVELNQLVVSRNVLVAEQAAIVCCHVLQIGRYRALANNLRTLVPYMVMAEKDGRIFGTGTSGKLNLSDALNAAANYESFVRVLVGMLLEFLQDKALKSLAEVELAFAAKLIPLLVQIVLSLHDKKLNEDVGNF
;
A
#
# COMPACT_ATOMS: atom_id res chain seq x y z
N GLN A 1 12.95 -21.94 12.33
CA GLN A 1 13.29 -20.51 12.54
C GLN A 1 12.60 -19.58 11.53
N HIS A 2 12.57 -19.87 10.23
CA HIS A 2 11.92 -19.01 9.20
C HIS A 2 10.44 -18.67 9.47
N ARG A 3 9.60 -19.65 9.82
CA ARG A 3 8.17 -19.41 10.13
C ARG A 3 7.95 -18.47 11.31
N SER A 4 8.85 -18.46 12.31
CA SER A 4 8.77 -17.54 13.44
C SER A 4 9.09 -16.11 13.02
N ALA A 5 10.09 -15.91 12.14
CA ALA A 5 10.43 -14.60 11.60
C ALA A 5 9.27 -13.99 10.78
N HIS A 6 8.61 -14.78 9.93
CA HIS A 6 7.47 -14.32 9.15
C HIS A 6 6.28 -13.89 10.03
N LEU A 7 6.01 -14.62 11.11
CA LEU A 7 4.98 -14.24 12.08
C LEU A 7 5.32 -12.94 12.82
N LYS A 8 6.60 -12.68 13.11
CA LYS A 8 7.03 -11.43 13.74
C LYS A 8 6.83 -10.22 12.81
N GLU A 9 7.17 -10.37 11.54
CA GLU A 9 7.02 -9.33 10.52
C GLU A 9 5.54 -8.98 10.29
N PHE A 10 4.69 -10.01 10.14
CA PHE A 10 3.24 -9.83 10.11
C PHE A 10 2.71 -9.13 11.37
N LEU A 11 3.10 -9.60 12.55
CA LEU A 11 2.63 -9.03 13.81
C LEU A 11 3.02 -7.54 13.92
N ALA A 12 4.23 -7.19 13.48
CA ALA A 12 4.70 -5.81 13.48
C ALA A 12 3.88 -4.94 12.52
N ARG A 13 3.70 -5.39 11.28
CA ARG A 13 2.96 -4.65 10.25
C ARG A 13 1.47 -4.54 10.60
N ASP A 14 0.77 -5.66 10.68
CA ASP A 14 -0.70 -5.71 10.67
C ASP A 14 -1.28 -5.10 11.95
N ILE A 15 -0.67 -5.36 13.12
CA ILE A 15 -1.11 -4.72 14.37
C ILE A 15 -0.79 -3.23 14.37
N CYS A 16 0.35 -2.81 13.82
CA CYS A 16 0.68 -1.39 13.71
C CYS A 16 -0.33 -0.66 12.82
N TYR A 17 -0.59 -1.17 11.61
CA TYR A 17 -1.59 -0.60 10.71
C TYR A 17 -2.99 -0.59 11.33
N PHE A 18 -3.44 -1.71 11.90
CA PHE A 18 -4.75 -1.81 12.53
C PHE A 18 -4.94 -0.80 13.67
N LEU A 19 -3.99 -0.72 14.60
CA LEU A 19 -4.08 0.21 15.72
C LEU A 19 -4.00 1.66 15.26
N CYS A 20 -3.09 2.00 14.34
CA CYS A 20 -2.98 3.35 13.79
C CYS A 20 -4.24 3.77 13.04
N HIS A 21 -4.77 2.93 12.15
CA HIS A 21 -6.00 3.23 11.42
C HIS A 21 -7.21 3.37 12.33
N THR A 22 -7.35 2.50 13.34
CA THR A 22 -8.41 2.60 14.35
C THR A 22 -8.31 3.91 15.12
N MET A 23 -7.08 4.27 15.52
CA MET A 23 -6.81 5.50 16.25
C MET A 23 -7.16 6.74 15.42
N VAL A 24 -6.73 6.81 14.15
CA VAL A 24 -6.98 7.97 13.29
C VAL A 24 -8.46 8.07 12.86
N SER A 25 -9.18 6.96 12.82
CA SER A 25 -10.56 6.94 12.30
C SER A 25 -11.64 7.16 13.37
N SER A 26 -11.36 6.86 14.65
CA SER A 26 -12.38 6.94 15.70
C SER A 26 -11.89 7.64 16.96
N LYS A 27 -12.40 8.86 17.18
CA LYS A 27 -12.06 9.64 18.38
C LYS A 27 -12.48 8.98 19.68
N ALA A 28 -13.58 8.23 19.66
CA ALA A 28 -14.07 7.50 20.83
C ALA A 28 -13.10 6.39 21.28
N LEU A 29 -12.27 5.87 20.36
CA LEU A 29 -11.37 4.76 20.62
C LEU A 29 -9.94 5.19 20.96
N HIS A 30 -9.62 6.50 20.99
CA HIS A 30 -8.25 6.97 21.24
C HIS A 30 -7.65 6.40 22.54
N VAL A 31 -8.36 6.51 23.67
CA VAL A 31 -7.85 6.05 24.97
C VAL A 31 -7.60 4.52 25.00
N PRO A 32 -8.57 3.65 24.63
CA PRO A 32 -8.33 2.21 24.64
C PRO A 32 -7.26 1.79 23.64
N VAL A 33 -7.21 2.39 22.44
CA VAL A 33 -6.20 2.07 21.43
C VAL A 33 -4.80 2.47 21.87
N LEU A 34 -4.62 3.68 22.44
CA LEU A 34 -3.33 4.12 22.97
C LEU A 34 -2.84 3.23 24.12
N ASN A 35 -3.74 2.79 25.01
CA ASN A 35 -3.39 1.84 26.07
C ASN A 35 -2.99 0.48 25.51
N CYS A 36 -3.70 -0.01 24.50
CA CYS A 36 -3.40 -1.27 23.82
C CYS A 36 -2.03 -1.18 23.13
N LEU A 37 -1.82 -0.13 22.34
CA LEU A 37 -0.57 0.13 21.63
C LEU A 37 0.62 0.21 22.58
N LYS A 38 0.49 0.96 23.68
CA LYS A 38 1.53 1.01 24.71
C LYS A 38 1.90 -0.38 25.22
N ARG A 39 0.92 -1.14 25.70
CA ARG A 39 1.14 -2.49 26.27
C ARG A 39 1.68 -3.47 25.25
N PHE A 40 1.25 -3.33 24.00
CA PHE A 40 1.71 -4.15 22.88
C PHE A 40 3.18 -3.88 22.60
N LEU A 41 3.58 -2.60 22.47
CA LEU A 41 4.97 -2.21 22.27
C LEU A 41 5.88 -2.66 23.43
N GLU A 42 5.47 -2.43 24.68
CA GLU A 42 6.23 -2.87 25.86
C GLU A 42 6.53 -4.38 25.86
N LYS A 43 5.62 -5.21 25.34
CA LYS A 43 5.79 -6.66 25.28
C LYS A 43 6.57 -7.14 24.05
N ILE A 44 6.38 -6.49 22.91
CA ILE A 44 6.84 -7.01 21.61
C ILE A 44 8.20 -6.43 21.21
N LEU A 45 8.50 -5.17 21.56
CA LEU A 45 9.75 -4.52 21.17
C LEU A 45 11.02 -5.29 21.57
N PRO A 46 11.12 -5.90 22.78
CA PRO A 46 12.31 -6.68 23.14
C PRO A 46 12.63 -7.85 22.20
N THR A 47 11.63 -8.37 21.46
CA THR A 47 11.78 -9.56 20.61
C THR A 47 11.64 -9.28 19.11
N CYS A 48 11.03 -8.15 18.74
CA CYS A 48 10.63 -7.85 17.36
C CYS A 48 11.01 -6.44 16.88
N ALA A 49 11.82 -5.67 17.62
CA ALA A 49 12.13 -4.28 17.27
C ALA A 49 12.61 -4.08 15.82
N GLU A 50 13.41 -5.00 15.28
CA GLU A 50 13.91 -4.95 13.89
C GLU A 50 12.79 -4.85 12.85
N TYR A 51 11.66 -5.53 13.08
CA TYR A 51 10.50 -5.53 12.18
C TYR A 51 9.62 -4.27 12.31
N PHE A 52 9.76 -3.52 13.41
CA PHE A 52 9.01 -2.26 13.61
C PHE A 52 9.71 -1.05 12.97
N ARG A 53 11.01 -1.14 12.68
CA ARG A 53 11.80 -0.03 12.11
C ARG A 53 11.17 0.61 10.88
N PRO A 54 10.67 -0.14 9.86
CA PRO A 54 10.06 0.46 8.67
C PRO A 54 8.75 1.19 8.96
N TYR A 55 8.06 0.83 10.05
CA TYR A 55 6.74 1.36 10.39
C TYR A 55 6.79 2.49 11.41
N LEU A 56 7.97 2.82 11.96
CA LEU A 56 8.10 3.85 12.98
C LEU A 56 7.59 5.21 12.50
N ASN A 57 7.95 5.63 11.28
CA ASN A 57 7.50 6.92 10.75
C ASN A 57 5.97 6.98 10.59
N PHE A 58 5.36 5.88 10.14
CA PHE A 58 3.91 5.74 10.03
C PHE A 58 3.22 5.79 11.40
N LEU A 59 3.79 5.07 12.39
CA LEU A 59 3.31 5.04 13.77
C LEU A 59 3.38 6.42 14.44
N THR A 60 4.54 7.09 14.35
CA THR A 60 4.72 8.43 14.94
C THR A 60 3.81 9.46 14.28
N SER A 61 3.66 9.39 12.95
CA SER A 61 2.79 10.32 12.23
C SER A 61 1.30 10.09 12.55
N SER A 62 0.90 8.85 12.76
CA SER A 62 -0.45 8.51 13.22
C SER A 62 -0.71 9.04 14.63
N LEU A 63 0.27 8.91 15.53
CA LEU A 63 0.21 9.48 16.89
C LEU A 63 0.14 11.01 16.88
N LEU A 64 0.92 11.67 16.01
CA LEU A 64 0.89 13.13 15.85
C LEU A 64 -0.46 13.60 15.28
N SER A 65 -1.00 12.90 14.29
CA SER A 65 -2.36 13.19 13.80
C SER A 65 -3.40 13.16 14.92
N VAL A 66 -3.28 12.23 15.87
CA VAL A 66 -4.15 12.14 17.04
C VAL A 66 -3.87 13.27 18.02
N TYR A 67 -2.62 13.67 18.23
CA TYR A 67 -2.29 14.85 19.03
C TYR A 67 -2.97 16.11 18.48
N ASP A 68 -2.83 16.39 17.19
CA ASP A 68 -3.33 17.62 16.56
C ASP A 68 -4.86 17.75 16.62
N HIS A 69 -5.59 16.64 16.51
CA HIS A 69 -7.05 16.63 16.36
C HIS A 69 -7.81 16.40 17.68
N ASN A 70 -7.11 16.33 18.83
CA ASN A 70 -7.72 16.13 20.15
C ASN A 70 -7.42 17.27 21.11
N THR A 71 -8.46 17.70 21.81
CA THR A 71 -8.38 18.67 22.92
C THR A 71 -8.35 18.00 24.30
N SER A 72 -8.44 16.66 24.36
CA SER A 72 -8.45 15.93 25.63
C SER A 72 -7.04 15.75 26.18
N GLU A 73 -6.77 16.39 27.31
CA GLU A 73 -5.49 16.28 28.04
C GLU A 73 -5.08 14.81 28.28
N LYS A 74 -6.03 13.94 28.63
CA LYS A 74 -5.78 12.51 28.85
C LYS A 74 -5.28 11.80 27.60
N VAL A 75 -5.82 12.13 26.42
CA VAL A 75 -5.38 11.55 25.15
C VAL A 75 -4.00 12.08 24.81
N THR A 76 -3.81 13.39 24.91
CA THR A 76 -2.53 14.07 24.69
C THR A 76 -1.39 13.46 25.52
N LEU A 77 -1.58 13.33 26.84
CA LEU A 77 -0.59 12.72 27.74
C LEU A 77 -0.25 11.28 27.35
N LYS A 78 -1.25 10.50 26.94
CA LYS A 78 -1.03 9.11 26.49
C LYS A 78 -0.29 9.04 25.17
N THR A 79 -0.61 9.90 24.22
CA THR A 79 0.09 10.01 22.94
C THR A 79 1.57 10.34 23.15
N ILE A 80 1.85 11.37 23.95
CA ILE A 80 3.23 11.77 24.30
C ILE A 80 3.96 10.61 24.99
N HIS A 81 3.28 9.90 25.89
CA HIS A 81 3.90 8.77 26.59
C HIS A 81 4.26 7.60 25.64
N VAL A 82 3.41 7.29 24.66
CA VAL A 82 3.75 6.28 23.63
C VAL A 82 4.89 6.76 22.74
N LEU A 83 4.93 8.04 22.37
CA LEU A 83 6.05 8.61 21.61
C LEU A 83 7.36 8.54 22.41
N ARG A 84 7.33 8.84 23.71
CA ARG A 84 8.50 8.72 24.61
C ARG A 84 8.98 7.27 24.72
N LEU A 85 8.05 6.32 24.82
CA LEU A 85 8.38 4.89 24.83
C LEU A 85 9.21 4.49 23.59
N ILE A 86 8.85 5.00 22.41
CA ILE A 86 9.51 4.66 21.15
C ILE A 86 10.84 5.40 20.99
N VAL A 87 10.82 6.72 21.18
CA VAL A 87 11.92 7.62 20.80
C VAL A 87 12.99 7.78 21.90
N VAL A 88 12.60 7.66 23.16
CA VAL A 88 13.48 7.86 24.32
C VAL A 88 13.81 6.53 24.98
N ASP A 89 12.78 5.80 25.44
CA ASP A 89 12.99 4.60 26.26
C ASP A 89 13.63 3.46 25.44
N HIS A 90 13.20 3.28 24.19
CA HIS A 90 13.72 2.25 23.28
C HIS A 90 14.68 2.80 22.21
N GLN A 91 15.33 3.94 22.48
CA GLN A 91 16.20 4.58 21.50
C GLN A 91 17.35 3.70 20.99
N ALA A 92 17.89 2.83 21.86
CA ALA A 92 18.95 1.90 21.50
C ALA A 92 18.50 0.83 20.48
N LEU A 93 17.20 0.51 20.44
CA LEU A 93 16.64 -0.47 19.50
C LEU A 93 16.39 0.13 18.10
N PHE A 94 16.25 1.45 18.03
CA PHE A 94 15.71 2.15 16.86
C PHE A 94 16.60 3.27 16.31
N GLY A 95 17.83 3.44 16.80
CA GLY A 95 18.67 4.63 16.55
C GLY A 95 18.62 5.21 15.13
N ASP A 96 18.96 4.42 14.11
CA ASP A 96 18.92 4.82 12.70
C ASP A 96 17.49 5.16 12.20
N ALA A 97 16.49 4.45 12.68
CA ALA A 97 15.10 4.70 12.35
C ALA A 97 14.52 5.94 13.07
N ILE A 98 15.04 6.30 14.25
CA ILE A 98 14.70 7.54 14.96
C ILE A 98 15.24 8.75 14.21
N GLY A 99 16.49 8.70 13.74
CA GLY A 99 17.06 9.78 12.90
C GLY A 99 16.23 10.07 11.64
N LYS A 100 15.51 9.05 11.17
CA LYS A 100 14.58 9.06 10.04
C LYS A 100 13.14 9.50 10.40
N LEU A 101 12.85 10.03 11.58
CA LEU A 101 11.50 10.52 11.90
C LEU A 101 11.25 11.94 11.40
N ASN A 102 9.97 12.25 11.20
CA ASN A 102 9.49 13.61 10.98
C ASN A 102 9.74 14.50 12.21
N HIS A 103 9.64 15.82 12.01
CA HIS A 103 9.77 16.78 13.10
C HIS A 103 8.61 16.64 14.09
N PHE A 104 8.92 16.82 15.38
CA PHE A 104 7.91 16.89 16.43
C PHE A 104 7.45 18.34 16.64
N PRO A 105 6.22 18.56 17.14
CA PRO A 105 5.70 19.89 17.46
C PRO A 105 6.61 20.71 18.39
N GLU A 106 6.50 22.03 18.31
CA GLU A 106 7.28 22.98 19.12
C GLU A 106 6.83 23.07 20.59
N ASP A 107 5.78 22.35 20.96
CA ASP A 107 5.25 22.32 22.33
C ASP A 107 6.28 21.78 23.34
N GLU A 108 6.27 22.34 24.57
CA GLU A 108 7.19 21.93 25.65
C GLU A 108 7.11 20.44 25.99
N ALA A 109 5.93 19.83 25.78
CA ALA A 109 5.74 18.41 26.01
C ALA A 109 6.59 17.51 25.08
N PHE A 110 7.05 18.03 23.94
CA PHE A 110 7.89 17.31 22.97
C PHE A 110 9.38 17.67 23.08
N LYS A 111 9.78 18.49 24.06
CA LYS A 111 11.18 18.94 24.20
C LYS A 111 12.17 17.78 24.28
N GLU A 112 11.85 16.76 25.06
CA GLU A 112 12.69 15.56 25.20
C GLU A 112 12.73 14.73 23.90
N LEU A 113 11.58 14.60 23.22
CA LEU A 113 11.48 13.90 21.93
C LEU A 113 12.30 14.61 20.84
N ARG A 114 12.26 15.94 20.81
CA ARG A 114 13.06 16.77 19.90
C ARG A 114 14.55 16.66 20.20
N ALA A 115 14.94 16.63 21.47
CA ALA A 115 16.34 16.44 21.87
C ALA A 115 16.87 15.07 21.41
N ALA A 116 16.13 13.99 21.66
CA ALA A 116 16.48 12.65 21.21
C ALA A 116 16.56 12.56 19.67
N LEU A 117 15.55 13.09 18.96
CA LEU A 117 15.56 13.13 17.49
C LEU A 117 16.77 13.88 16.94
N LYS A 118 17.10 15.04 17.52
CA LYS A 118 18.26 15.84 17.13
C LYS A 118 19.57 15.08 17.34
N GLN A 119 19.73 14.44 18.49
CA GLN A 119 20.90 13.63 18.80
C GLN A 119 21.09 12.49 17.77
N HIS A 120 20.02 11.76 17.43
CA HIS A 120 20.11 10.67 16.43
C HIS A 120 20.35 11.21 15.01
N LYS A 121 19.81 12.38 14.66
CA LYS A 121 20.12 13.05 13.38
C LYS A 121 21.57 13.54 13.29
N GLU A 122 22.16 13.97 14.40
CA GLU A 122 23.56 14.42 14.47
C GLU A 122 24.54 13.23 14.51
N GLN A 123 24.14 12.11 15.10
CA GLN A 123 24.91 10.86 15.13
C GLN A 123 24.84 10.08 13.83
N SER A 124 23.78 10.27 13.04
CA SER A 124 23.73 9.83 11.65
C SER A 124 24.79 10.60 10.85
N LEU A 125 25.96 9.97 10.67
CA LEU A 125 27.07 10.51 9.87
C LEU A 125 26.64 10.86 8.44
N ASP A 126 25.59 10.20 7.95
CA ASP A 126 24.94 10.50 6.67
C ASP A 126 23.76 11.45 6.89
N LYS A 127 23.83 12.63 6.26
CA LYS A 127 22.61 13.40 5.97
C LYS A 127 21.75 12.52 5.07
N LEU A 128 20.47 12.35 5.44
CA LEU A 128 19.52 11.63 4.60
C LEU A 128 19.52 12.22 3.20
N THR A 129 19.70 11.35 2.21
CA THR A 129 19.60 11.73 0.81
C THR A 129 18.19 12.21 0.51
N LEU A 130 18.02 13.09 -0.48
CA LEU A 130 16.70 13.53 -0.91
C LEU A 130 15.78 12.33 -1.27
N ALA A 131 16.34 11.26 -1.85
CA ALA A 131 15.59 10.04 -2.18
C ALA A 131 15.03 9.32 -0.94
N GLU A 132 15.80 9.25 0.14
CA GLU A 132 15.34 8.70 1.41
C GLU A 132 14.27 9.60 2.06
N ASP A 133 14.47 10.91 2.05
CA ASP A 133 13.49 11.87 2.57
C ASP A 133 12.15 11.75 1.83
N ILE A 134 12.18 11.68 0.50
CA ILE A 134 11.00 11.42 -0.34
C ILE A 134 10.34 10.10 0.04
N SER A 135 11.11 9.02 0.15
CA SER A 135 10.61 7.68 0.47
C SER A 135 9.90 7.60 1.82
N ARG A 136 10.32 8.41 2.79
CA ARG A 136 9.68 8.49 4.11
C ARG A 136 8.36 9.25 4.05
N MET A 137 8.29 10.34 3.29
CA MET A 137 7.07 11.15 3.18
C MET A 137 5.96 10.42 2.44
N ILE A 138 6.29 9.68 1.38
CA ILE A 138 5.28 8.89 0.63
C ILE A 138 4.71 7.70 1.43
N GLN A 139 5.36 7.28 2.52
CA GLN A 139 4.86 6.24 3.42
C GLN A 139 3.86 6.78 4.46
N LEU A 140 3.63 8.10 4.50
CA LEU A 140 2.71 8.70 5.45
C LEU A 140 1.27 8.27 5.15
N PRO A 141 0.43 8.03 6.17
CA PRO A 141 -0.98 7.61 5.98
C PRO A 141 -1.81 8.62 5.19
N SER A 142 -1.41 9.90 5.26
CA SER A 142 -1.99 11.02 4.52
C SER A 142 -0.95 12.13 4.50
N LEU A 143 -0.61 12.67 3.34
CA LEU A 143 0.25 13.85 3.24
C LEU A 143 -0.57 15.09 3.55
N LYS A 144 -0.52 15.61 4.77
CA LYS A 144 -1.13 16.89 5.17
C LYS A 144 -0.53 18.05 4.37
N PHE A 145 -1.24 19.18 4.36
CA PHE A 145 -0.78 20.41 3.73
C PHE A 145 0.64 20.83 4.18
N GLU A 146 0.94 20.76 5.48
CA GLU A 146 2.26 21.13 6.02
C GLU A 146 3.38 20.20 5.54
N GLU A 147 3.06 18.92 5.35
CA GLU A 147 3.97 17.92 4.83
C GLU A 147 4.23 18.18 3.34
N LEU A 148 3.20 18.54 2.56
CA LEU A 148 3.37 19.00 1.18
C LEU A 148 4.21 20.28 1.09
N THR A 149 4.01 21.25 1.98
CA THR A 149 4.84 22.46 2.02
C THR A 149 6.29 22.17 2.39
N THR A 150 6.51 21.25 3.32
CA THR A 150 7.85 20.79 3.68
C THR A 150 8.51 20.08 2.50
N MET A 151 7.76 19.23 1.80
CA MET A 151 8.22 18.54 0.60
C MET A 151 8.58 19.52 -0.50
N ARG A 152 7.72 20.51 -0.78
CA ARG A 152 8.01 21.59 -1.74
C ARG A 152 9.30 22.31 -1.38
N SER A 153 9.46 22.72 -0.12
CA SER A 153 10.67 23.41 0.33
C SER A 153 11.93 22.54 0.20
N MET A 154 11.81 21.24 0.42
CA MET A 154 12.90 20.28 0.28
C MET A 154 13.31 20.09 -1.19
N LEU A 155 12.33 19.90 -2.08
CA LEU A 155 12.55 19.80 -3.53
C LEU A 155 13.14 21.11 -4.10
N ALA A 156 12.68 22.26 -3.58
CA ALA A 156 13.18 23.58 -3.96
C ALA A 156 14.63 23.83 -3.50
N SER A 157 15.00 23.36 -2.31
CA SER A 157 16.32 23.62 -1.71
C SER A 157 17.41 22.64 -2.14
N ARG A 158 17.05 21.41 -2.54
CA ARG A 158 18.01 20.36 -2.92
C ARG A 158 17.92 20.01 -4.41
N LYS A 159 17.95 21.03 -5.28
CA LYS A 159 17.82 20.87 -6.74
C LYS A 159 18.89 19.99 -7.37
N ASP A 160 20.12 20.00 -6.85
CA ASP A 160 21.22 19.20 -7.39
C ASP A 160 21.02 17.70 -7.09
N GLU A 161 20.60 17.35 -5.87
CA GLU A 161 20.21 15.97 -5.52
C GLU A 161 18.99 15.52 -6.33
N LEU A 162 18.01 16.41 -6.54
CA LEU A 162 16.85 16.12 -7.37
C LEU A 162 17.24 15.83 -8.82
N ARG A 163 18.18 16.61 -9.37
CA ARG A 163 18.72 16.39 -10.71
C ARG A 163 19.44 15.05 -10.79
N ALA A 164 20.26 14.69 -9.80
CA ALA A 164 20.93 13.40 -9.75
C ALA A 164 19.93 12.23 -9.73
N ILE A 165 18.85 12.32 -8.95
CA ILE A 165 17.78 11.31 -8.92
C ILE A 165 17.08 11.20 -10.29
N CYS A 166 16.86 12.33 -10.97
CA CYS A 166 16.31 12.35 -12.33
C CYS A 166 17.27 11.72 -13.35
N GLU A 167 18.57 12.00 -13.26
CA GLU A 167 19.60 11.45 -14.14
C GLU A 167 19.79 9.94 -13.93
N GLU A 168 19.79 9.46 -12.67
CA GLU A 168 19.79 8.03 -12.34
C GLU A 168 18.57 7.31 -12.93
N LEU A 169 17.42 7.96 -12.90
CA LEU A 169 16.20 7.44 -13.50
C LEU A 169 16.24 7.43 -15.04
N GLN A 170 16.91 8.40 -15.67
CA GLN A 170 17.10 8.42 -17.12
C GLN A 170 18.16 7.41 -17.59
N ALA A 171 19.17 7.15 -16.77
CA ALA A 171 20.25 6.20 -17.06
C ALA A 171 19.86 4.73 -16.78
N SER A 172 18.76 4.49 -16.07
CA SER A 172 18.21 3.15 -15.92
C SER A 172 17.39 2.82 -17.16
N ASP A 173 17.88 1.87 -17.98
CA ASP A 173 17.33 1.45 -19.28
C ASP A 173 15.93 0.80 -19.22
N GLY A 174 14.93 1.46 -18.62
CA GLY A 174 13.52 1.08 -18.69
C GLY A 174 13.14 -0.25 -18.03
N PHE A 175 14.06 -0.96 -17.36
CA PHE A 175 13.73 -2.20 -16.65
C PHE A 175 12.89 -1.92 -15.40
N SER A 176 11.63 -2.36 -15.46
CA SER A 176 10.55 -1.97 -14.54
C SER A 176 10.68 -2.39 -13.09
N GLU A 177 11.48 -3.41 -12.78
CA GLU A 177 11.71 -3.80 -11.38
C GLU A 177 12.36 -2.66 -10.60
N ASN A 178 13.24 -1.88 -11.23
CA ASN A 178 13.91 -0.72 -10.61
C ASN A 178 13.01 0.53 -10.57
N CYS A 179 12.09 0.70 -11.53
CA CYS A 179 11.18 1.85 -11.57
C CYS A 179 10.16 1.84 -10.42
N SER A 180 9.69 0.67 -9.98
CA SER A 180 8.77 0.53 -8.85
C SER A 180 9.39 0.89 -7.49
N GLN A 181 10.72 0.80 -7.39
CA GLN A 181 11.48 1.14 -6.20
C GLN A 181 11.99 2.59 -6.22
N ASN A 182 11.96 3.26 -7.38
CA ASN A 182 12.45 4.62 -7.53
C ASN A 182 11.61 5.64 -6.73
N ALA A 183 12.27 6.38 -5.86
CA ALA A 183 11.63 7.35 -4.96
C ALA A 183 10.89 8.46 -5.71
N LEU A 184 11.42 8.94 -6.85
CA LEU A 184 10.83 10.02 -7.64
C LEU A 184 9.54 9.58 -8.35
N LEU A 185 9.53 8.39 -8.96
CA LEU A 185 8.31 7.86 -9.59
C LEU A 185 7.19 7.62 -8.57
N ARG A 186 7.53 7.04 -7.41
CA ARG A 186 6.57 6.85 -6.33
C ARG A 186 6.05 8.19 -5.81
N LEU A 187 6.91 9.20 -5.71
CA LEU A 187 6.51 10.55 -5.34
C LEU A 187 5.52 11.16 -6.33
N ILE A 188 5.82 11.10 -7.62
CA ILE A 188 4.92 11.61 -8.67
C ILE A 188 3.55 10.93 -8.56
N ASN A 189 3.52 9.60 -8.40
CA ASN A 189 2.27 8.85 -8.25
C ASN A 189 1.46 9.27 -7.01
N VAL A 190 2.13 9.45 -5.87
CA VAL A 190 1.48 9.92 -4.64
C VAL A 190 0.93 11.33 -4.83
N LEU A 191 1.71 12.26 -5.39
CA LEU A 191 1.28 13.65 -5.64
C LEU A 191 0.09 13.70 -6.61
N VAL A 192 0.12 12.93 -7.70
CA VAL A 192 -1.00 12.82 -8.64
C VAL A 192 -2.25 12.26 -7.95
N ASN A 193 -2.09 11.24 -7.10
CA ASN A 193 -3.21 10.70 -6.35
C ASN A 193 -3.78 11.74 -5.36
N GLU A 194 -2.94 12.44 -4.61
CA GLU A 194 -3.37 13.52 -3.70
C GLU A 194 -4.15 14.63 -4.42
N ILE A 195 -3.72 15.01 -5.63
CA ILE A 195 -4.45 15.98 -6.47
C ILE A 195 -5.85 15.46 -6.82
N ARG A 196 -5.97 14.18 -7.15
CA ARG A 196 -7.23 13.55 -7.54
C ARG A 196 -8.18 13.31 -6.37
N THR A 197 -7.65 12.91 -5.21
CA THR A 197 -8.45 12.45 -4.07
C THR A 197 -8.71 13.53 -3.02
N SER A 198 -7.89 14.58 -2.94
CA SER A 198 -8.09 15.64 -1.95
C SER A 198 -9.37 16.42 -2.22
N SER A 199 -10.07 16.81 -1.15
CA SER A 199 -11.31 17.60 -1.22
C SER A 199 -11.08 19.12 -1.18
N THR A 200 -9.86 19.56 -0.89
CA THR A 200 -9.56 20.99 -0.71
C THR A 200 -8.61 21.49 -1.79
N ASP A 201 -8.97 22.58 -2.45
CA ASP A 201 -8.16 23.14 -3.55
C ASP A 201 -6.79 23.61 -3.07
N LYS A 202 -6.69 24.12 -1.84
CA LYS A 202 -5.42 24.52 -1.22
C LYS A 202 -4.41 23.37 -1.18
N HIS A 203 -4.87 22.16 -0.84
CA HIS A 203 -4.04 20.96 -0.79
C HIS A 203 -3.66 20.46 -2.18
N ARG A 204 -4.61 20.46 -3.12
CA ARG A 204 -4.35 20.12 -4.53
C ARG A 204 -3.32 21.05 -5.15
N ILE A 205 -3.43 22.36 -4.90
CA ILE A 205 -2.49 23.36 -5.40
C ILE A 205 -1.09 23.13 -4.82
N GLU A 206 -0.98 22.82 -3.53
CA GLU A 206 0.34 22.57 -2.94
C GLU A 206 0.99 21.29 -3.50
N ALA A 207 0.20 20.24 -3.73
CA ALA A 207 0.68 19.03 -4.42
C ALA A 207 1.10 19.33 -5.88
N LEU A 208 0.36 20.18 -6.59
CA LEU A 208 0.75 20.70 -7.91
C LEU A 208 2.05 21.50 -7.86
N CYS A 209 2.24 22.33 -6.83
CA CYS A 209 3.51 23.05 -6.64
C CYS A 209 4.68 22.09 -6.43
N CYS A 210 4.50 20.99 -5.68
CA CYS A 210 5.54 19.96 -5.53
C CYS A 210 5.91 19.34 -6.88
N LEU A 211 4.92 19.04 -7.74
CA LEU A 211 5.19 18.59 -9.12
C LEU A 211 5.90 19.66 -9.95
N GLY A 212 5.55 20.93 -9.75
CA GLY A 212 6.23 22.07 -10.38
C GLY A 212 7.70 22.18 -9.97
N GLU A 213 8.04 21.83 -8.72
CA GLU A 213 9.44 21.80 -8.27
C GLU A 213 10.25 20.65 -8.88
N ILE A 214 9.60 19.53 -9.19
CA ILE A 214 10.23 18.44 -9.97
C ILE A 214 10.52 18.92 -11.40
N GLY A 215 9.62 19.75 -11.95
CA GLY A 215 9.78 20.36 -13.26
C GLY A 215 9.52 19.37 -14.40
N PRO A 216 9.78 19.78 -15.65
CA PRO A 216 9.62 18.91 -16.80
C PRO A 216 10.71 17.83 -16.76
N VAL A 217 10.34 16.64 -16.32
CA VAL A 217 11.21 15.47 -16.49
C VAL A 217 10.96 14.93 -17.89
N ASP A 218 12.02 14.52 -18.59
CA ASP A 218 11.87 13.86 -19.87
C ASP A 218 11.09 12.56 -19.67
N LEU A 219 9.81 12.60 -20.03
CA LEU A 219 8.90 11.47 -19.89
C LEU A 219 9.10 10.43 -20.99
N SER A 220 9.94 10.70 -21.99
CA SER A 220 10.17 9.77 -23.11
C SER A 220 10.86 8.48 -22.68
N THR A 221 11.59 8.50 -21.56
CA THR A 221 12.21 7.34 -20.92
C THR A 221 11.50 6.89 -19.63
N MET A 222 10.58 7.71 -19.11
CA MET A 222 9.79 7.35 -17.92
C MET A 222 8.59 6.48 -18.30
N LEU A 223 8.65 5.21 -17.90
CA LEU A 223 7.45 4.41 -17.67
C LEU A 223 6.74 4.95 -16.41
N LEU A 224 6.07 6.10 -16.52
CA LEU A 224 5.22 6.70 -15.47
C LEU A 224 4.13 5.73 -14.98
N ARG A 225 3.81 4.76 -15.83
CA ARG A 225 3.03 3.58 -15.50
C ARG A 225 4.04 2.44 -15.45
N SER A 226 4.34 1.97 -14.24
CA SER A 226 5.08 0.73 -14.04
C SER A 226 4.61 -0.32 -15.03
N ASP A 227 5.50 -1.21 -15.46
CA ASP A 227 5.11 -2.44 -16.16
C ASP A 227 4.02 -3.21 -15.41
N ALA A 228 3.66 -2.92 -14.15
CA ALA A 228 2.43 -3.43 -13.56
C ALA A 228 1.16 -3.21 -14.43
N GLN A 229 1.11 -2.20 -15.32
CA GLN A 229 0.05 -2.11 -16.33
C GLN A 229 0.36 -2.93 -17.59
N GLN A 230 1.62 -3.02 -18.04
CA GLN A 230 1.99 -3.90 -19.17
C GLN A 230 1.80 -5.39 -18.81
N GLU A 231 2.15 -5.77 -17.58
CA GLU A 231 1.87 -7.05 -16.95
C GLU A 231 0.37 -7.31 -16.97
N ILE A 232 -0.52 -6.42 -16.51
CA ILE A 232 -1.98 -6.66 -16.59
C ILE A 232 -2.46 -6.99 -18.02
N TYR A 233 -1.82 -6.45 -19.05
CA TYR A 233 -2.15 -6.71 -20.46
C TYR A 233 -1.26 -7.77 -21.13
N LYS A 234 -0.41 -8.47 -20.37
CA LYS A 234 0.41 -9.56 -20.88
C LYS A 234 -0.49 -10.71 -21.31
N THR A 235 -0.46 -11.02 -22.59
CA THR A 235 -1.27 -12.09 -23.16
C THR A 235 -0.69 -13.45 -22.80
N SER A 236 -1.56 -14.32 -22.27
CA SER A 236 -1.24 -15.70 -21.93
C SER A 236 -1.74 -16.63 -23.02
N SER A 237 -0.96 -17.66 -23.31
CA SER A 237 -1.30 -18.63 -24.35
C SER A 237 -2.23 -19.73 -23.85
N THR A 238 -2.23 -19.96 -22.53
CA THR A 238 -3.04 -20.98 -21.86
C THR A 238 -3.82 -20.41 -20.68
N ALA A 239 -4.89 -21.10 -20.28
CA ALA A 239 -5.66 -20.75 -19.10
C ALA A 239 -4.86 -20.85 -17.79
N GLU A 240 -3.90 -21.77 -17.73
CA GLU A 240 -3.06 -21.95 -16.55
C GLU A 240 -2.10 -20.77 -16.38
N GLU A 241 -1.48 -20.32 -17.46
CA GLU A 241 -0.65 -19.10 -17.48
C GLU A 241 -1.48 -17.86 -17.13
N ALA A 242 -2.71 -17.73 -17.66
CA ALA A 242 -3.58 -16.59 -17.37
C ALA A 242 -3.98 -16.54 -15.89
N GLU A 243 -4.27 -17.70 -15.31
CA GLU A 243 -4.57 -17.83 -13.88
C GLU A 243 -3.36 -17.52 -13.00
N GLU A 244 -2.18 -18.07 -13.32
CA GLU A 244 -0.95 -17.81 -12.58
C GLU A 244 -0.59 -16.32 -12.60
N HIS A 245 -0.74 -15.71 -13.76
CA HIS A 245 -0.51 -14.28 -13.96
C HIS A 245 -1.50 -13.40 -13.18
N LEU A 246 -2.80 -13.73 -13.20
CA LEU A 246 -3.79 -13.06 -12.37
C LEU A 246 -3.38 -13.13 -10.89
N VAL A 247 -2.94 -14.30 -10.43
CA VAL A 247 -2.54 -14.50 -9.04
C VAL A 247 -1.29 -13.70 -8.68
N GLN A 248 -0.30 -13.63 -9.58
CA GLN A 248 0.90 -12.83 -9.36
C GLN A 248 0.57 -11.35 -9.16
N VAL A 249 -0.29 -10.78 -10.00
CA VAL A 249 -0.74 -9.39 -9.86
C VAL A 249 -1.57 -9.22 -8.57
N MET A 250 -2.48 -10.14 -8.32
CA MET A 250 -3.41 -10.06 -7.19
C MET A 250 -2.73 -10.20 -5.84
N ILE A 251 -1.73 -11.07 -5.68
CA ILE A 251 -1.03 -11.31 -4.41
C ILE A 251 -0.34 -10.03 -3.91
N VAL A 252 0.22 -9.22 -4.82
CA VAL A 252 0.84 -7.93 -4.47
C VAL A 252 -0.21 -6.94 -3.97
N GLU A 253 -1.36 -6.86 -4.64
CA GLU A 253 -2.47 -6.00 -4.23
C GLU A 253 -3.05 -6.44 -2.88
N LEU A 254 -3.32 -7.73 -2.72
CA LEU A 254 -3.83 -8.30 -1.49
C LEU A 254 -2.92 -7.99 -0.30
N ASN A 255 -1.60 -8.04 -0.49
CA ASN A 255 -0.64 -7.69 0.55
C ASN A 255 -0.78 -6.24 1.06
N GLN A 256 -1.27 -5.33 0.23
CA GLN A 256 -1.59 -3.95 0.63
C GLN A 256 -3.00 -3.85 1.20
N LEU A 257 -3.98 -4.53 0.60
CA LEU A 257 -5.38 -4.47 1.00
C LEU A 257 -5.64 -5.06 2.39
N VAL A 258 -4.88 -6.07 2.82
CA VAL A 258 -5.02 -6.67 4.17
C VAL A 258 -4.73 -5.68 5.30
N VAL A 259 -3.98 -4.61 5.04
CA VAL A 259 -3.70 -3.52 5.99
C VAL A 259 -4.49 -2.25 5.67
N SER A 260 -5.52 -2.35 4.84
CA SER A 260 -6.36 -1.20 4.45
C SER A 260 -7.01 -0.54 5.66
N ARG A 261 -7.20 0.78 5.56
CA ARG A 261 -7.96 1.57 6.55
C ARG A 261 -9.43 1.13 6.61
N ASN A 262 -9.99 0.62 5.51
CA ASN A 262 -11.36 0.12 5.48
C ASN A 262 -11.39 -1.32 6.00
N VAL A 263 -12.01 -1.54 7.16
CA VAL A 263 -12.08 -2.83 7.84
C VAL A 263 -12.75 -3.90 6.96
N LEU A 264 -13.79 -3.54 6.20
CA LEU A 264 -14.46 -4.48 5.31
C LEU A 264 -13.53 -4.93 4.17
N VAL A 265 -12.75 -4.01 3.61
CA VAL A 265 -11.77 -4.33 2.54
C VAL A 265 -10.66 -5.22 3.11
N ALA A 266 -10.14 -4.90 4.29
CA ALA A 266 -9.10 -5.70 4.95
C ALA A 266 -9.60 -7.12 5.29
N GLU A 267 -10.83 -7.26 5.77
CA GLU A 267 -11.47 -8.55 6.06
C GLU A 267 -11.65 -9.39 4.78
N GLN A 268 -12.23 -8.81 3.72
CA GLN A 268 -12.42 -9.53 2.47
C GLN A 268 -11.07 -9.88 1.81
N ALA A 269 -10.07 -9.00 1.88
CA ALA A 269 -8.72 -9.28 1.39
C ALA A 269 -8.07 -10.45 2.14
N ALA A 270 -8.26 -10.55 3.46
CA ALA A 270 -7.77 -11.68 4.26
C ALA A 270 -8.45 -13.00 3.85
N ILE A 271 -9.76 -12.97 3.61
CA ILE A 271 -10.52 -14.15 3.12
C ILE A 271 -9.99 -14.59 1.75
N VAL A 272 -9.78 -13.65 0.83
CA VAL A 272 -9.21 -13.93 -0.50
C VAL A 272 -7.78 -14.45 -0.39
N CYS A 273 -6.94 -13.90 0.50
CA CYS A 273 -5.60 -14.43 0.75
C CYS A 273 -5.64 -15.91 1.15
N CYS A 274 -6.49 -16.27 2.11
CA CYS A 274 -6.67 -17.66 2.52
C CYS A 274 -7.18 -18.54 1.37
N HIS A 275 -8.12 -18.03 0.57
CA HIS A 275 -8.70 -18.75 -0.58
C HIS A 275 -7.68 -19.02 -1.69
N VAL A 276 -6.76 -18.08 -1.95
CA VAL A 276 -5.73 -18.22 -2.99
C VAL A 276 -4.56 -19.06 -2.48
N LEU A 277 -4.10 -18.81 -1.25
CA LEU A 277 -2.93 -19.45 -0.67
C LEU A 277 -3.19 -20.86 -0.12
N GLN A 278 -4.45 -21.31 -0.07
CA GLN A 278 -4.74 -22.74 0.18
C GLN A 278 -4.28 -23.64 -0.99
N ILE A 279 -4.11 -23.07 -2.19
CA ILE A 279 -3.72 -23.81 -3.39
C ILE A 279 -2.19 -23.84 -3.49
N GLY A 280 -1.60 -25.04 -3.54
CA GLY A 280 -0.15 -25.26 -3.43
C GLY A 280 0.67 -24.46 -4.44
N ARG A 281 0.28 -24.46 -5.72
CA ARG A 281 1.02 -23.76 -6.80
C ARG A 281 1.16 -22.24 -6.58
N TYR A 282 0.18 -21.59 -5.96
CA TYR A 282 0.18 -20.15 -5.76
C TYR A 282 0.95 -19.70 -4.51
N ARG A 283 1.23 -20.62 -3.58
CA ARG A 283 2.08 -20.32 -2.41
C ARG A 283 3.48 -19.90 -2.82
N ALA A 284 4.02 -20.55 -3.86
CA ALA A 284 5.34 -20.23 -4.37
C ALA A 284 5.47 -18.75 -4.78
N LEU A 285 4.40 -18.18 -5.34
CA LEU A 285 4.33 -16.78 -5.75
C LEU A 285 4.32 -15.81 -4.54
N ALA A 286 3.81 -16.26 -3.39
CA ALA A 286 3.79 -15.47 -2.16
C ALA A 286 5.07 -15.57 -1.31
N ASN A 287 6.06 -16.38 -1.71
CA ASN A 287 7.29 -16.59 -0.92
C ASN A 287 8.07 -15.30 -0.65
N ASN A 288 8.01 -14.33 -1.57
CA ASN A 288 8.66 -13.03 -1.42
C ASN A 288 7.90 -12.08 -0.48
N LEU A 289 6.64 -12.40 -0.15
CA LEU A 289 5.77 -11.61 0.71
C LEU A 289 5.57 -12.32 2.06
N ARG A 290 6.59 -12.17 2.91
CA ARG A 290 6.68 -12.78 4.25
C ARG A 290 5.47 -12.49 5.14
N THR A 291 4.87 -11.33 4.93
CA THR A 291 3.69 -10.85 5.62
C THR A 291 2.42 -11.63 5.27
N LEU A 292 2.38 -12.37 4.16
CA LEU A 292 1.24 -13.19 3.78
C LEU A 292 1.29 -14.64 4.31
N VAL A 293 2.42 -15.05 4.88
CA VAL A 293 2.61 -16.40 5.46
C VAL A 293 1.51 -16.82 6.45
N PRO A 294 0.95 -15.93 7.30
CA PRO A 294 -0.11 -16.32 8.23
C PRO A 294 -1.42 -16.75 7.56
N TYR A 295 -1.66 -16.34 6.31
CA TYR A 295 -2.84 -16.73 5.54
C TYR A 295 -2.65 -18.08 4.81
N MET A 296 -1.47 -18.69 4.90
CA MET A 296 -1.22 -20.02 4.33
C MET A 296 -1.83 -21.11 5.23
N VAL A 297 -2.86 -21.79 4.73
CA VAL A 297 -3.56 -22.89 5.44
C VAL A 297 -2.68 -24.14 5.52
N MET A 298 -2.79 -24.95 6.58
CA MET A 298 -1.95 -26.15 6.73
C MET A 298 -2.28 -27.28 5.75
N ALA A 299 -3.52 -27.35 5.25
CA ALA A 299 -3.94 -28.32 4.24
C ALA A 299 -3.85 -27.68 2.85
N GLU A 300 -3.07 -28.29 1.96
CA GLU A 300 -2.99 -27.92 0.55
C GLU A 300 -4.18 -28.49 -0.21
N LYS A 301 -4.75 -27.67 -1.08
CA LYS A 301 -5.67 -28.14 -2.12
C LYS A 301 -4.95 -28.11 -3.45
N ASP A 302 -5.03 -29.20 -4.18
CA ASP A 302 -4.71 -29.21 -5.60
C ASP A 302 -5.92 -28.70 -6.38
N GLY A 303 -5.70 -27.79 -7.33
CA GLY A 303 -6.78 -27.27 -8.16
C GLY A 303 -6.55 -25.88 -8.73
N ARG A 304 -7.66 -25.28 -9.16
CA ARG A 304 -7.73 -23.94 -9.74
C ARG A 304 -8.58 -23.03 -8.84
N ILE A 305 -8.33 -21.72 -8.95
CA ILE A 305 -9.16 -20.71 -8.27
C ILE A 305 -10.56 -20.71 -8.89
N PHE A 306 -10.61 -20.76 -10.22
CA PHE A 306 -11.85 -20.71 -10.98
C PHE A 306 -12.39 -22.11 -11.26
N GLY A 307 -13.71 -22.25 -11.18
CA GLY A 307 -14.38 -23.44 -11.68
C GLY A 307 -14.31 -23.52 -13.20
N THR A 308 -14.46 -24.72 -13.76
CA THR A 308 -14.83 -24.84 -15.18
C THR A 308 -16.21 -24.19 -15.31
N GLY A 309 -16.26 -23.02 -15.96
CA GLY A 309 -17.45 -22.18 -16.06
C GLY A 309 -18.70 -22.97 -16.44
N THR A 310 -19.87 -22.48 -16.02
CA THR A 310 -21.12 -23.07 -16.51
C THR A 310 -21.19 -22.90 -18.03
N SER A 311 -21.81 -23.85 -18.75
CA SER A 311 -22.07 -23.73 -20.19
C SER A 311 -23.08 -22.61 -20.55
N GLY A 312 -23.30 -21.66 -19.64
CA GLY A 312 -24.16 -20.51 -19.83
C GLY A 312 -23.50 -19.46 -20.70
N LYS A 313 -24.29 -18.71 -21.47
CA LYS A 313 -23.78 -17.59 -22.26
C LYS A 313 -23.47 -16.42 -21.32
N LEU A 314 -22.24 -15.92 -21.37
CA LEU A 314 -21.86 -14.66 -20.72
C LEU A 314 -22.31 -13.50 -21.60
N ASN A 315 -23.36 -12.77 -21.19
CA ASN A 315 -23.87 -11.63 -21.93
C ASN A 315 -23.35 -10.30 -21.36
N LEU A 316 -22.22 -9.82 -21.89
CA LEU A 316 -21.59 -8.59 -21.42
C LEU A 316 -22.42 -7.32 -21.72
N SER A 317 -23.38 -7.39 -22.64
CA SER A 317 -24.26 -6.24 -22.94
C SER A 317 -25.13 -5.87 -21.72
N ASP A 318 -25.41 -6.82 -20.83
CA ASP A 318 -26.19 -6.56 -19.62
C ASP A 318 -25.42 -5.66 -18.63
N ALA A 319 -24.08 -5.71 -18.59
CA ALA A 319 -23.28 -4.75 -17.82
C ALA A 319 -23.38 -3.34 -18.39
N LEU A 320 -23.35 -3.19 -19.72
CA LEU A 320 -23.47 -1.89 -20.37
C LEU A 320 -24.86 -1.28 -20.14
N ASN A 321 -25.90 -2.11 -20.22
CA ASN A 321 -27.29 -1.68 -20.03
C ASN A 321 -27.63 -1.36 -18.57
N ALA A 322 -27.01 -2.07 -17.61
CA ALA A 322 -27.24 -1.84 -16.18
C ALA A 322 -26.39 -0.71 -15.59
N ALA A 323 -25.37 -0.23 -16.31
CA ALA A 323 -24.46 0.79 -15.82
C ALA A 323 -25.07 2.19 -15.84
N ALA A 324 -25.19 2.80 -14.65
CA ALA A 324 -25.55 4.22 -14.53
C ALA A 324 -24.32 5.14 -14.63
N ASN A 325 -23.14 4.62 -14.28
CA ASN A 325 -21.87 5.33 -14.25
C ASN A 325 -20.70 4.32 -14.28
N TYR A 326 -19.47 4.80 -14.35
CA TYR A 326 -18.27 3.95 -14.40
C TYR A 326 -18.16 2.97 -13.22
N GLU A 327 -18.49 3.42 -12.00
CA GLU A 327 -18.40 2.60 -10.80
C GLU A 327 -19.40 1.42 -10.82
N SER A 328 -20.66 1.69 -11.20
CA SER A 328 -21.66 0.65 -11.38
C SER A 328 -21.31 -0.30 -12.52
N PHE A 329 -20.78 0.21 -13.64
CA PHE A 329 -20.29 -0.61 -14.75
C PHE A 329 -19.22 -1.61 -14.29
N VAL A 330 -18.18 -1.14 -13.60
CA VAL A 330 -17.08 -1.99 -13.12
C VAL A 330 -17.61 -3.08 -12.17
N ARG A 331 -18.45 -2.71 -11.19
CA ARG A 331 -19.00 -3.68 -10.22
C ARG A 331 -19.85 -4.76 -10.90
N VAL A 332 -20.73 -4.37 -11.81
CA VAL A 332 -21.59 -5.32 -12.53
C VAL A 332 -20.75 -6.23 -13.43
N LEU A 333 -19.81 -5.67 -14.18
CA LEU A 333 -18.96 -6.43 -15.09
C LEU A 333 -18.09 -7.47 -14.35
N VAL A 334 -17.39 -7.06 -13.29
CA VAL A 334 -16.58 -7.97 -12.48
C VAL A 334 -17.45 -9.01 -11.79
N GLY A 335 -18.62 -8.61 -11.27
CA GLY A 335 -19.57 -9.52 -10.66
C GLY A 335 -20.01 -10.63 -11.61
N MET A 336 -20.39 -10.29 -12.85
CA MET A 336 -20.77 -11.28 -13.88
C MET A 336 -19.62 -12.20 -14.25
N LEU A 337 -18.40 -11.66 -14.42
CA LEU A 337 -17.21 -12.46 -14.74
C LEU A 337 -16.88 -13.47 -13.64
N LEU A 338 -16.91 -13.04 -12.37
CA LEU A 338 -16.59 -13.89 -11.22
C LEU A 338 -17.71 -14.89 -10.92
N GLU A 339 -18.99 -14.54 -11.14
CA GLU A 339 -20.10 -15.48 -11.09
C GLU A 339 -19.96 -16.57 -12.16
N PHE A 340 -19.60 -16.18 -13.38
CA PHE A 340 -19.35 -17.11 -14.48
C PHE A 340 -18.19 -18.07 -14.18
N LEU A 341 -17.10 -17.55 -13.61
CA LEU A 341 -15.95 -18.33 -13.16
C LEU A 341 -16.15 -19.04 -11.80
N GLN A 342 -17.34 -18.90 -11.20
CA GLN A 342 -17.76 -19.51 -9.93
C GLN A 342 -16.90 -19.15 -8.71
N ASP A 343 -16.25 -17.98 -8.69
CA ASP A 343 -15.45 -17.53 -7.55
C ASP A 343 -16.20 -16.52 -6.68
N LYS A 344 -16.65 -16.97 -5.51
CA LYS A 344 -17.38 -16.14 -4.54
C LYS A 344 -16.46 -15.28 -3.67
N ALA A 345 -15.22 -15.71 -3.43
CA ALA A 345 -14.30 -15.02 -2.53
C ALA A 345 -13.74 -13.75 -3.20
N LEU A 346 -13.31 -13.86 -4.45
CA LEU A 346 -12.88 -12.71 -5.25
C LEU A 346 -14.04 -11.73 -5.47
N LYS A 347 -15.26 -12.26 -5.63
CA LYS A 347 -16.44 -11.43 -5.83
C LYS A 347 -16.70 -10.53 -4.63
N SER A 348 -16.64 -11.08 -3.42
CA SER A 348 -16.90 -10.30 -2.21
C SER A 348 -15.88 -9.17 -1.99
N LEU A 349 -14.62 -9.36 -2.38
CA LEU A 349 -13.61 -8.29 -2.36
C LEU A 349 -13.83 -7.25 -3.47
N ALA A 350 -14.14 -7.69 -4.69
CA ALA A 350 -14.40 -6.79 -5.81
C ALA A 350 -15.64 -5.89 -5.62
N GLU A 351 -16.64 -6.37 -4.87
CA GLU A 351 -17.82 -5.57 -4.54
C GLU A 351 -17.47 -4.38 -3.62
N VAL A 352 -16.51 -4.57 -2.70
CA VAL A 352 -16.14 -3.55 -1.70
C VAL A 352 -14.99 -2.64 -2.12
N GLU A 353 -14.09 -3.08 -3.01
CA GLU A 353 -12.91 -2.31 -3.44
C GLU A 353 -12.89 -2.10 -4.95
N LEU A 354 -13.32 -0.90 -5.38
CA LEU A 354 -13.50 -0.57 -6.81
C LEU A 354 -12.20 -0.60 -7.61
N ALA A 355 -11.09 -0.11 -7.03
CA ALA A 355 -9.80 -0.06 -7.72
C ALA A 355 -9.28 -1.48 -8.00
N PHE A 356 -9.45 -2.37 -7.03
CA PHE A 356 -9.14 -3.79 -7.18
C PHE A 356 -10.02 -4.45 -8.25
N ALA A 357 -11.34 -4.20 -8.21
CA ALA A 357 -12.28 -4.72 -9.20
C ALA A 357 -11.91 -4.29 -10.64
N ALA A 358 -11.67 -2.99 -10.85
CA ALA A 358 -11.29 -2.46 -12.16
C ALA A 358 -10.00 -3.11 -12.70
N LYS A 359 -9.04 -3.40 -11.82
CA LYS A 359 -7.76 -4.03 -12.16
C LYS A 359 -7.91 -5.49 -12.57
N LEU A 360 -8.89 -6.20 -12.01
CA LEU A 360 -9.14 -7.61 -12.33
C LEU A 360 -9.83 -7.81 -13.68
N ILE A 361 -10.61 -6.85 -14.20
CA ILE A 361 -11.42 -7.03 -15.42
C ILE A 361 -10.59 -7.59 -16.59
N PRO A 362 -9.45 -6.99 -17.00
CA PRO A 362 -8.70 -7.49 -18.16
C PRO A 362 -8.18 -8.92 -17.94
N LEU A 363 -7.72 -9.21 -16.74
CA LEU A 363 -7.19 -10.52 -16.35
C LEU A 363 -8.28 -11.60 -16.35
N LEU A 364 -9.46 -11.27 -15.82
CA LEU A 364 -10.62 -12.18 -15.82
C LEU A 364 -11.14 -12.43 -17.23
N VAL A 365 -11.19 -11.40 -18.09
CA VAL A 365 -11.56 -11.56 -19.50
C VAL A 365 -10.59 -12.50 -20.21
N GLN A 366 -9.29 -12.33 -20.00
CA GLN A 366 -8.27 -13.21 -20.56
C GLN A 366 -8.44 -14.67 -20.10
N ILE A 367 -8.75 -14.89 -18.83
CA ILE A 367 -9.05 -16.23 -18.30
C ILE A 367 -10.31 -16.81 -18.96
N VAL A 368 -11.39 -16.04 -19.07
CA VAL A 368 -12.63 -16.48 -19.75
C VAL A 368 -12.35 -16.88 -21.19
N LEU A 369 -11.61 -16.05 -21.95
CA LEU A 369 -11.22 -16.33 -23.33
C LEU A 369 -10.35 -17.59 -23.44
N SER A 370 -9.42 -17.78 -22.51
CA SER A 370 -8.52 -18.94 -22.50
C SER A 370 -9.20 -20.25 -22.08
N LEU A 371 -10.26 -20.18 -21.26
CA LEU A 371 -11.02 -21.35 -20.77
C LEU A 371 -12.09 -21.81 -21.78
N HIS A 372 -12.66 -20.92 -22.60
CA HIS A 372 -13.86 -21.18 -23.41
C HIS A 372 -13.65 -21.08 -24.93
N ASP A 373 -12.55 -21.65 -25.43
CA ASP A 373 -12.38 -22.17 -26.79
C ASP A 373 -11.96 -21.16 -27.90
N LYS A 374 -11.11 -21.66 -28.82
CA LYS A 374 -10.52 -20.94 -29.97
C LYS A 374 -11.54 -20.30 -30.91
N LYS A 375 -12.80 -20.77 -30.89
CA LYS A 375 -13.92 -20.25 -31.70
C LYS A 375 -14.39 -18.86 -31.26
N LEU A 376 -14.31 -18.54 -29.98
CA LEU A 376 -14.68 -17.19 -29.49
C LEU A 376 -13.73 -16.11 -30.04
N ASN A 377 -12.46 -16.46 -30.33
CA ASN A 377 -11.51 -15.55 -30.97
C ASN A 377 -11.85 -15.24 -32.45
N GLU A 378 -12.55 -16.14 -33.16
CA GLU A 378 -13.03 -15.86 -34.53
C GLU A 378 -14.28 -14.97 -34.52
N ASP A 379 -15.17 -15.14 -33.53
CA ASP A 379 -16.38 -14.33 -33.39
C ASP A 379 -16.10 -12.92 -32.84
N VAL A 380 -15.10 -12.75 -31.97
CA VAL A 380 -14.63 -11.42 -31.50
C VAL A 380 -13.96 -10.62 -32.64
N GLY A 381 -13.48 -11.31 -33.69
CA GLY A 381 -12.94 -10.67 -34.90
C GLY A 381 -13.99 -9.96 -35.78
N ASN A 382 -15.28 -10.13 -35.49
CA ASN A 382 -16.39 -9.46 -36.20
C ASN A 382 -16.96 -8.28 -35.37
N PHE A 383 -16.09 -7.44 -34.82
CA PHE A 383 -16.48 -6.15 -34.24
C PHE A 383 -16.79 -5.10 -35.30
#